data_AF-A0A2C9L050-F1
#
_entry.id   AF-A0A2C9L050-F1
#
_cell.length_a   1.000
_cell.length_b   1.000
_cell.length_c   1.000
_cell.angle_alpha   90.00
_cell.angle_beta   90.00
_cell.angle_gamma   90.00
#
_symmetry.space_group_name_H-M   'P 1'
#
loop_
_entity.id
_entity.type
_entity.pdbx_description
1 polymer ?
#
loop_
_entity_poly.entity_id
_entity_poly.type
_entity_poly.pdbx_seq_one_letter_code
_entity_poly.pdbx_strand_id
1 'polypeptide(L)'
;MMLRSRRNQILLAFSFWPPIQPREPSHIYELRTYTLKPGTMYEWGNCWAKGIKYRQYNNEPVAGFFSQIGDLSRCEHIWGKSGLPRASMDQPF
;
A
#
# COMPACT_ATOMS: atom_id res chain seq x y z
N MET A 1 -21.13 22.94 -4.10
CA MET A 1 -19.73 22.47 -4.03
C MET A 1 -19.44 21.76 -5.36
N MET A 2 -18.41 22.16 -6.11
CA MET A 2 -18.12 21.64 -7.46
C MET A 2 -16.77 20.93 -7.45
N LEU A 3 -16.70 19.76 -8.09
CA LEU A 3 -15.49 18.95 -8.21
C LEU A 3 -14.45 19.68 -9.08
N ARG A 4 -13.27 19.98 -8.52
CA ARG A 4 -12.22 20.75 -9.23
C ARG A 4 -11.27 19.91 -10.07
N SER A 5 -11.03 18.66 -9.70
CA SER A 5 -10.18 17.73 -10.47
C SER A 5 -10.47 16.29 -10.08
N ARG A 6 -10.16 15.35 -10.98
CA ARG A 6 -10.17 13.90 -10.74
C ARG A 6 -8.93 13.30 -11.38
N ARG A 7 -8.26 12.39 -10.67
CA ARG A 7 -7.21 11.53 -11.22
C ARG A 7 -7.67 10.09 -11.19
N ASN A 8 -7.55 9.42 -12.32
CA ASN A 8 -7.87 8.00 -12.47
C ASN A 8 -6.56 7.28 -12.81
N GLN A 9 -6.30 6.13 -12.16
CA GLN A 9 -5.12 5.32 -12.41
C GLN A 9 -5.56 3.85 -12.53
N ILE A 10 -4.88 3.08 -13.38
CA ILE A 10 -5.07 1.64 -13.47
C ILE A 10 -3.90 0.98 -12.77
N LEU A 11 -4.24 0.16 -11.78
CA LEU A 11 -3.30 -0.42 -10.85
C LEU A 11 -3.34 -1.95 -10.95
N LEU A 12 -2.19 -2.57 -10.74
CA LEU A 12 -2.05 -4.02 -10.59
C LEU A 12 -1.70 -4.35 -9.15
N ALA A 13 -2.27 -5.44 -8.64
CA ALA A 13 -1.93 -5.96 -7.34
C ALA A 13 -0.54 -6.61 -7.36
N PHE A 14 0.23 -6.42 -6.29
CA PHE A 14 1.45 -7.20 -6.10
C PHE A 14 1.12 -8.68 -5.87
N SER A 15 1.79 -9.57 -6.60
CA SER A 15 1.58 -11.02 -6.50
C SER A 15 1.93 -11.60 -5.13
N PHE A 16 2.77 -10.93 -4.37
CA PHE A 16 3.20 -11.34 -3.03
C PHE A 16 2.37 -10.73 -1.89
N TRP A 17 1.40 -9.86 -2.20
CA TRP A 17 0.52 -9.30 -1.18
C TRP A 17 -0.49 -10.36 -0.71
N PRO A 18 -0.83 -10.42 0.59
CA PRO A 18 -1.87 -11.33 1.04
C PRO A 18 -3.22 -11.04 0.38
N PRO A 19 -4.10 -12.06 0.25
CA PRO A 19 -5.44 -11.86 -0.28
C PRO A 19 -6.22 -10.90 0.61
N ILE A 20 -7.07 -10.08 -0.02
CA ILE A 20 -7.94 -9.14 0.70
C ILE A 20 -8.96 -9.95 1.50
N GLN A 21 -9.00 -9.74 2.81
CA GLN A 21 -9.94 -10.37 3.72
C GLN A 21 -10.85 -9.32 4.35
N PRO A 22 -12.14 -9.63 4.60
CA PRO A 22 -12.99 -8.79 5.43
C PRO A 22 -12.37 -8.58 6.80
N ARG A 23 -12.47 -7.36 7.32
CA ARG A 23 -12.01 -7.00 8.66
C ARG A 23 -13.13 -6.31 9.42
N GLU A 24 -13.05 -6.32 10.74
CA GLU A 24 -14.04 -5.66 11.60
C GLU A 24 -14.21 -4.18 11.22
N PRO A 25 -15.44 -3.63 11.25
CA PRO A 25 -15.71 -2.23 10.89
C PRO A 25 -14.94 -1.19 11.69
N SER A 26 -14.41 -1.56 12.86
CA SER A 26 -13.61 -0.70 13.74
C SER A 26 -12.16 -0.51 13.27
N HIS A 27 -11.73 -1.17 12.19
CA HIS A 27 -10.39 -1.01 11.66
C HIS A 27 -10.17 0.37 11.04
N ILE A 28 -9.01 0.95 11.34
CA ILE A 28 -8.53 2.18 10.72
C ILE A 28 -7.64 1.79 9.54
N TYR A 29 -7.91 2.39 8.39
CA TYR A 29 -7.15 2.16 7.17
C TYR A 29 -6.24 3.35 6.85
N GLU A 30 -5.00 3.05 6.48
CA GLU A 30 -4.01 4.02 6.06
C GLU A 30 -3.61 3.74 4.61
N LEU A 31 -3.90 4.69 3.71
CA LEU A 31 -3.43 4.67 2.33
C LEU A 31 -2.09 5.41 2.24
N ARG A 32 -1.03 4.69 1.88
CA ARG A 32 0.29 5.26 1.63
C ARG A 32 0.59 5.21 0.15
N THR A 33 0.96 6.36 -0.41
CA THR A 33 1.33 6.50 -1.83
C THR A 33 2.80 6.87 -1.94
N TYR A 34 3.54 6.09 -2.70
CA TYR A 34 4.97 6.27 -2.93
C TYR A 34 5.23 6.63 -4.39
N THR A 35 6.02 7.68 -4.62
CA THR A 35 6.60 7.96 -5.92
C THR A 35 8.04 7.48 -5.89
N LEU A 36 8.31 6.41 -6.63
CA LEU A 36 9.61 5.79 -6.72
C LEU A 36 10.48 6.50 -7.77
N LYS A 37 11.79 6.30 -7.65
CA LYS A 37 12.73 6.70 -8.69
C LYS A 37 12.48 5.84 -9.94
N PRO A 38 12.46 6.43 -11.15
CA PRO A 38 12.29 5.64 -12.38
C PRO A 38 13.29 4.50 -12.47
N GLY A 39 12.81 3.30 -12.82
CA GLY A 39 13.61 2.08 -12.93
C GLY A 39 13.81 1.29 -11.63
N THR A 40 13.42 1.80 -10.46
CA THR A 40 13.65 1.09 -9.18
C THR A 40 12.47 0.24 -8.71
N MET A 41 11.36 0.21 -9.46
CA MET A 41 10.13 -0.51 -9.10
C MET A 41 10.38 -2.00 -8.83
N TYR A 42 11.16 -2.65 -9.68
CA TYR A 42 11.43 -4.09 -9.57
C TYR A 42 12.25 -4.42 -8.31
N GLU A 43 13.33 -3.67 -8.06
CA GLU A 43 14.16 -3.83 -6.87
C GLU A 43 13.35 -3.54 -5.59
N TRP A 44 12.59 -2.44 -5.59
CA TRP A 44 11.71 -2.07 -4.49
C TRP A 44 10.68 -3.18 -4.19
N GLY A 45 10.04 -3.74 -5.23
CA GLY A 45 9.10 -4.84 -5.11
C GLY A 45 9.74 -6.10 -4.50
N ASN A 46 10.97 -6.44 -4.90
CA ASN A 46 11.71 -7.58 -4.35
C ASN A 46 12.06 -7.39 -2.86
N CYS A 47 12.40 -6.17 -2.45
CA CYS A 47 12.61 -5.83 -1.04
C CYS A 47 11.31 -5.98 -0.25
N TRP A 48 10.19 -5.47 -0.78
CA TRP A 48 8.88 -5.59 -0.14
C TRP A 48 8.37 -7.03 -0.04
N ALA A 49 8.63 -7.88 -1.04
CA ALA A 49 8.27 -9.29 -0.99
C ALA A 49 8.90 -10.03 0.21
N LYS A 50 10.06 -9.55 0.70
CA LYS A 50 10.71 -10.05 1.92
C LYS A 50 10.13 -9.38 3.17
N GLY A 51 10.03 -8.04 3.15
CA GLY A 51 9.58 -7.25 4.31
C GLY A 51 8.12 -7.51 4.72
N ILE A 52 7.25 -7.80 3.75
CA ILE A 52 5.81 -7.97 4.00
C ILE A 52 5.52 -9.12 4.96
N LYS A 53 6.35 -10.17 4.96
CA LYS A 53 6.21 -11.35 5.83
C LYS A 53 6.24 -10.97 7.32
N TYR A 54 7.04 -9.98 7.68
CA TYR A 54 7.11 -9.49 9.06
C TYR A 54 5.85 -8.73 9.47
N ARG A 55 5.27 -7.94 8.55
CA ARG A 55 4.04 -7.18 8.82
C ARG A 55 2.77 -8.02 8.78
N GLN A 56 2.79 -9.14 8.07
CA GLN A 56 1.69 -10.11 8.08
C GLN A 56 1.41 -10.66 9.48
N TYR A 57 2.43 -10.81 10.34
CA TYR A 57 2.25 -11.26 11.72
C TYR A 57 1.29 -10.36 12.51
N ASN A 58 1.31 -9.05 12.25
CA ASN A 58 0.44 -8.07 12.91
C ASN A 58 -0.91 -7.89 12.19
N ASN A 59 -1.20 -8.69 11.16
CA ASN A 59 -2.37 -8.51 10.29
C ASN A 59 -2.48 -7.08 9.70
N GLU A 60 -1.35 -6.39 9.50
CA GLU A 60 -1.34 -5.01 8.99
C GLU A 60 -1.64 -4.89 7.48
N PRO A 61 -1.08 -5.71 6.58
CA PRO A 61 -1.22 -5.50 5.13
C PRO A 61 -2.62 -5.86 4.63
N VAL A 62 -3.30 -4.90 3.99
CA VAL A 62 -4.64 -5.08 3.40
C VAL A 62 -4.51 -5.30 1.89
N ALA A 63 -3.89 -4.35 1.20
CA ALA A 63 -3.70 -4.41 -0.25
C ALA A 63 -2.47 -3.61 -0.66
N GLY A 64 -1.83 -4.01 -1.76
CA GLY A 64 -0.66 -3.33 -2.30
C GLY A 64 -0.69 -3.36 -3.81
N PHE A 65 -0.46 -2.20 -4.41
CA PHE A 65 -0.62 -1.98 -5.83
C PHE A 65 0.53 -1.18 -6.43
N PHE A 66 0.75 -1.37 -7.73
CA PHE A 66 1.64 -0.55 -8.55
C PHE A 66 0.91 -0.07 -9.81
N SER A 67 1.31 1.09 -10.32
CA SER A 67 0.72 1.62 -11.54
C SER A 67 1.14 0.80 -12.77
N GLN A 68 0.15 0.30 -13.50
CA GLN A 68 0.36 -0.35 -14.82
C GLN A 68 0.27 0.68 -15.94
N ILE A 69 -0.70 1.60 -15.84
CA ILE A 69 -0.93 2.68 -16.81
C ILE A 69 -1.19 3.97 -16.04
N GLY A 70 -0.45 5.04 -16.36
CA GLY A 70 -0.50 6.33 -15.67
C GLY A 70 0.88 6.76 -15.16
N ASP A 71 0.99 7.08 -13.86
CA ASP A 71 2.26 7.47 -13.23
C ASP A 71 3.14 6.22 -13.04
N LEU A 72 3.97 5.89 -14.05
CA LEU A 72 4.78 4.65 -14.17
C LEU A 72 5.81 4.39 -13.06
N SER A 73 5.80 5.14 -11.97
CA SER A 73 6.65 4.93 -10.79
C SER A 73 5.88 5.13 -9.49
N ARG A 74 4.56 4.95 -9.49
CA ARG A 74 3.71 5.05 -8.30
C ARG A 74 3.34 3.68 -7.74
N CYS A 75 3.49 3.54 -6.43
CA CYS A 75 3.00 2.42 -5.64
C CYS A 75 2.04 2.89 -4.56
N GLU A 76 1.08 2.05 -4.22
CA GLU A 76 0.06 2.36 -3.22
C GLU A 76 -0.11 1.16 -2.29
N HIS A 77 -0.03 1.40 -0.99
CA HIS A 77 -0.25 0.39 0.03
C HIS A 77 -1.40 0.80 0.93
N ILE A 78 -2.31 -0.14 1.18
CA ILE A 78 -3.38 -0.02 2.16
C ILE A 78 -3.00 -0.88 3.37
N TRP A 79 -2.93 -0.23 4.52
CA TRP A 79 -2.67 -0.86 5.81
C TRP A 79 -3.92 -0.78 6.67
N GLY A 80 -4.21 -1.81 7.45
CA GLY A 80 -5.34 -1.84 8.38
C GLY A 80 -4.86 -2.14 9.78
N LYS A 81 -5.38 -1.39 10.76
CA LYS A 81 -5.04 -1.53 12.18
C LYS A 81 -6.31 -1.60 13.02
N SER A 82 -6.33 -2.49 14.03
CA SER A 82 -7.39 -2.52 15.04
C SER A 82 -7.27 -1.31 15.97
N GLY A 83 -8.36 -0.60 16.22
CA GLY A 83 -8.40 0.77 16.74
C GLY A 83 -7.49 1.11 17.94
N LEU A 84 -6.62 2.11 17.73
CA LEU A 84 -6.27 3.28 18.58
C LEU A 84 -5.20 4.12 17.84
N PRO A 85 -5.19 5.46 17.95
CA PRO A 85 -4.30 6.33 17.21
C PRO A 85 -2.94 6.34 17.91
N ARG A 86 -2.05 5.45 17.52
CA ARG A 86 -0.62 5.66 17.74
C ARG A 86 0.04 5.78 16.38
N ALA A 87 0.42 7.01 16.05
CA ALA A 87 1.43 7.30 15.05
C ALA A 87 2.75 6.68 15.53
N SER A 88 2.86 5.35 15.46
CA SER A 88 4.12 4.66 15.69
C SER A 88 4.76 4.46 14.33
N MET A 89 5.72 5.34 14.07
CA MET A 89 6.88 5.18 13.23
C MET A 89 6.60 4.80 11.78
N ASP A 90 6.78 5.80 10.92
CA ASP A 90 7.55 5.62 9.70
C ASP A 90 8.85 4.88 10.05
N GLN A 91 8.81 3.55 10.16
CA GLN A 91 10.01 2.75 10.05
C GLN A 91 10.37 2.76 8.56
N PRO A 92 11.49 3.39 8.18
CA PRO A 92 11.97 3.30 6.83
C PRO A 92 12.35 1.85 6.58
N PHE A 93 11.74 1.26 5.56
CA PHE A 93 12.38 0.25 4.74
C PHE A 93 12.52 0.86 3.35
#